data_AF-A0A9P7I3L7-F1
#
_entry.id   AF-A0A9P7I3L7-F1
#
_cell.length_a   1.000
_cell.length_b   1.000
_cell.length_c   1.000
_cell.angle_alpha   90.00
_cell.angle_beta   90.00
_cell.angle_gamma   90.00
#
_symmetry.space_group_name_H-M   'P 1'
#
loop_
_entity.id
_entity.type
_entity.pdbx_description
1 polymer ?
#
loop_
_entity_poly.entity_id
_entity_poly.type
_entity_poly.pdbx_seq_one_letter_code
_entity_poly.pdbx_strand_id
1 'polypeptide(L)'
;MVQADDTLAMQTHFNEAQQEIDFTKELFPQFKGSEADLYESYGLLNKRSILAHCTIMTNYEKERLEALKCGIAHCPIANMTVGGGFMVAPIRDFLRRGIKCGLGTDSGGGWASQMLAVIRQAMIASNSQEVMSKGEDKALSLEEVFYLATMGGAKVLCLEDKIGNFKVGNEFDAIWVVTTTGLQSAMTPREEEESLRGLFEKYVMTGDDRNVAQVFVRGRRVAGNREYD
;
A
#
# COMPACT_ATOMS: atom_id res chain seq x y z
N MET A 1 -6.77 -24.35 -8.07
CA MET A 1 -5.39 -23.99 -8.49
C MET A 1 -4.56 -23.54 -7.29
N VAL A 2 -4.89 -22.42 -6.63
CA VAL A 2 -4.15 -21.95 -5.43
C VAL A 2 -4.19 -22.96 -4.26
N GLN A 3 -5.29 -23.69 -4.07
CA GLN A 3 -5.35 -24.79 -3.08
C GLN A 3 -4.40 -25.95 -3.40
N ALA A 4 -4.02 -26.15 -4.67
CA ALA A 4 -3.17 -27.26 -5.10
C ALA A 4 -1.68 -26.86 -5.17
N ASP A 5 -1.38 -25.56 -5.15
CA ASP A 5 -0.03 -25.01 -5.23
C ASP A 5 0.08 -23.78 -4.31
N ASP A 6 0.69 -23.98 -3.15
CA ASP A 6 0.86 -22.96 -2.11
C ASP A 6 1.98 -21.95 -2.41
N THR A 7 2.62 -22.07 -3.58
CA THR A 7 3.58 -21.10 -4.09
C THR A 7 2.91 -19.95 -4.84
N LEU A 8 1.68 -20.16 -5.34
CA LEU A 8 0.93 -19.16 -6.09
C LEU A 8 0.33 -18.09 -5.17
N ALA A 9 0.37 -16.84 -5.63
CA ALA A 9 -0.36 -15.76 -5.01
C ALA A 9 -1.83 -15.76 -5.46
N MET A 10 -2.72 -15.32 -4.57
CA MET A 10 -4.13 -15.04 -4.87
C MET A 10 -4.34 -13.55 -4.65
N GLN A 11 -4.91 -12.84 -5.62
CA GLN A 11 -5.27 -11.43 -5.46
C GLN A 11 -6.76 -11.24 -5.80
N THR A 12 -7.45 -10.43 -4.99
CA THR A 12 -8.85 -10.06 -5.21
C THR A 12 -9.17 -8.72 -4.55
N HIS A 13 -10.25 -8.07 -5.00
CA HIS A 13 -10.89 -7.01 -4.22
C HIS A 13 -11.59 -7.61 -3.00
N PHE A 14 -11.64 -6.85 -1.91
CA PHE A 14 -12.19 -7.33 -0.65
C PHE A 14 -12.76 -6.17 0.18
N ASN A 15 -14.06 -6.24 0.49
CA ASN A 15 -14.82 -5.29 1.29
C ASN A 15 -14.48 -3.83 0.94
N GLU A 16 -14.65 -3.48 -0.33
CA GLU A 16 -14.25 -2.16 -0.86
C GLU A 16 -15.32 -1.11 -0.60
N ALA A 17 -16.58 -1.44 -0.83
CA ALA A 17 -17.69 -0.50 -0.83
C ALA A 17 -18.98 -1.15 -0.34
N GLN A 18 -19.85 -0.37 0.32
CA GLN A 18 -21.09 -0.91 0.90
C GLN A 18 -21.99 -1.58 -0.16
N GLN A 19 -22.07 -1.00 -1.36
CA GLN A 19 -22.87 -1.55 -2.46
C GLN A 19 -22.36 -2.92 -2.93
N GLU A 20 -21.03 -3.09 -2.96
CA GLU A 20 -20.38 -4.36 -3.32
C GLU A 20 -20.66 -5.40 -2.22
N ILE A 21 -20.46 -5.05 -0.96
CA ILE A 21 -20.76 -5.92 0.19
C ILE A 21 -22.22 -6.37 0.20
N ASP A 22 -23.15 -5.45 -0.07
CA ASP A 22 -24.58 -5.77 -0.11
C ASP A 22 -24.94 -6.68 -1.29
N PHE A 23 -24.34 -6.47 -2.45
CA PHE A 23 -24.52 -7.37 -3.59
C PHE A 23 -23.90 -8.76 -3.36
N THR A 24 -22.73 -8.83 -2.73
CA THR A 24 -22.08 -10.08 -2.32
C THR A 24 -22.97 -10.88 -1.35
N LYS A 25 -23.66 -10.21 -0.42
CA LYS A 25 -24.65 -10.85 0.48
C LYS A 25 -25.83 -11.45 -0.27
N GLU A 26 -26.33 -10.78 -1.32
CA GLU A 26 -27.44 -11.29 -2.13
C GLU A 26 -27.03 -12.55 -2.90
N LEU A 27 -25.82 -12.57 -3.47
CA LEU A 27 -25.31 -13.70 -4.24
C LEU A 27 -24.94 -14.91 -3.37
N PHE A 28 -24.44 -14.68 -2.15
CA PHE A 28 -23.93 -15.72 -1.27
C PHE A 28 -24.52 -15.65 0.16
N PRO A 29 -25.85 -15.80 0.31
CA PRO A 29 -26.54 -15.62 1.59
C PRO A 29 -26.08 -16.58 2.69
N GLN A 30 -25.54 -17.75 2.32
CA GLN A 30 -25.04 -18.76 3.26
C GLN A 30 -23.85 -18.29 4.12
N PHE A 31 -23.08 -17.30 3.65
CA PHE A 31 -21.95 -16.73 4.39
C PHE A 31 -22.33 -15.47 5.19
N LYS A 32 -23.63 -15.13 5.23
CA LYS A 32 -24.19 -14.06 6.08
C LYS A 32 -23.46 -12.72 5.96
N GLY A 33 -22.88 -12.44 4.79
CA GLY A 33 -22.15 -11.21 4.52
C GLY A 33 -20.74 -11.12 5.08
N SER A 34 -20.15 -12.23 5.52
CA SER A 34 -18.70 -12.29 5.76
C SER A 34 -17.99 -12.68 4.47
N GLU A 35 -17.29 -11.73 3.87
CA GLU A 35 -16.48 -12.02 2.68
C GLU A 35 -15.27 -12.91 3.05
N ALA A 36 -14.79 -12.79 4.29
CA ALA A 36 -13.75 -13.67 4.82
C ALA A 36 -14.19 -15.15 4.81
N ASP A 37 -15.36 -15.47 5.36
CA ASP A 37 -15.89 -16.84 5.36
C ASP A 37 -16.14 -17.34 3.93
N LEU A 38 -16.64 -16.46 3.04
CA LEU A 38 -16.85 -16.78 1.63
C LEU A 38 -15.54 -17.24 0.97
N TYR A 39 -14.50 -16.41 0.94
CA TYR A 39 -13.25 -16.78 0.28
C TYR A 39 -12.50 -17.91 1.00
N GLU A 40 -12.57 -17.95 2.33
CA GLU A 40 -11.95 -19.01 3.11
C GLU A 40 -12.59 -20.37 2.83
N SER A 41 -13.91 -20.45 2.69
CA SER A 41 -14.61 -21.70 2.38
C SER A 41 -14.17 -22.31 1.05
N TYR A 42 -13.72 -21.48 0.11
CA TYR A 42 -13.14 -21.89 -1.18
C TYR A 42 -11.60 -22.02 -1.12
N GLY A 43 -10.99 -21.94 0.07
CA GLY A 43 -9.55 -22.00 0.31
C GLY A 43 -8.73 -20.97 -0.45
N LEU A 44 -9.29 -19.77 -0.65
CA LEU A 44 -8.64 -18.66 -1.34
C LEU A 44 -7.85 -17.76 -0.39
N LEU A 45 -8.11 -17.84 0.92
CA LEU A 45 -7.41 -17.05 1.94
C LEU A 45 -6.26 -17.83 2.57
N ASN A 46 -5.05 -17.29 2.48
CA ASN A 46 -3.83 -17.80 3.09
C ASN A 46 -2.75 -16.71 3.15
N LYS A 47 -1.53 -17.08 3.55
CA LYS A 47 -0.41 -16.16 3.73
C LYS A 47 0.00 -15.36 2.48
N ARG A 48 -0.29 -15.87 1.28
CA ARG A 48 -0.01 -15.28 -0.06
C ARG A 48 -1.24 -14.62 -0.68
N SER A 49 -2.34 -14.49 0.05
CA SER A 49 -3.52 -13.76 -0.40
C SER A 49 -3.29 -12.25 -0.26
N ILE A 50 -3.58 -11.52 -1.33
CA ILE A 50 -3.43 -10.07 -1.46
C ILE A 50 -4.83 -9.49 -1.63
N LEU A 51 -5.33 -8.86 -0.58
CA LEU A 51 -6.69 -8.34 -0.50
C LEU A 51 -6.65 -6.83 -0.72
N ALA A 52 -7.16 -6.36 -1.86
CA ALA A 52 -7.21 -4.94 -2.15
C ALA A 52 -8.31 -4.25 -1.35
N HIS A 53 -8.07 -2.99 -0.97
CA HIS A 53 -9.01 -2.08 -0.30
C HIS A 53 -9.20 -2.35 1.19
N CYS A 54 -10.02 -3.34 1.56
CA CYS A 54 -10.36 -3.68 2.94
C CYS A 54 -10.83 -2.45 3.76
N THR A 55 -11.76 -1.66 3.22
CA THR A 55 -12.19 -0.39 3.80
C THR A 55 -13.26 -0.59 4.88
N ILE A 56 -14.20 -1.51 4.66
CA ILE A 56 -15.35 -1.76 5.53
C ILE A 56 -15.23 -3.18 6.10
N MET A 57 -14.51 -3.29 7.21
CA MET A 57 -14.16 -4.59 7.81
C MET A 57 -14.78 -4.75 9.19
N THR A 58 -15.47 -5.88 9.42
CA THR A 58 -15.88 -6.27 10.78
C THR A 58 -14.68 -6.76 11.60
N ASN A 59 -14.76 -6.73 12.92
CA ASN A 59 -13.68 -7.27 13.78
C ASN A 59 -13.44 -8.76 13.53
N TYR A 60 -14.51 -9.52 13.30
CA TYR A 60 -14.41 -10.94 12.97
C TYR A 60 -13.58 -11.17 11.71
N GLU A 61 -13.86 -10.45 10.62
CA GLU A 61 -13.10 -10.61 9.37
C GLU A 61 -11.62 -10.23 9.56
N LYS A 62 -11.32 -9.19 10.34
CA LYS A 62 -9.94 -8.83 10.67
C LYS A 62 -9.22 -9.96 11.42
N GLU A 63 -9.88 -10.59 12.39
CA GLU A 63 -9.34 -11.75 13.11
C GLU A 63 -9.11 -12.95 12.17
N ARG A 64 -10.01 -13.19 11.21
CA ARG A 64 -9.81 -14.22 10.18
C ARG A 64 -8.58 -13.91 9.32
N LEU A 65 -8.45 -12.68 8.83
CA LEU A 65 -7.33 -12.28 7.99
C LEU A 65 -5.99 -12.37 8.73
N GLU A 66 -5.97 -12.01 10.01
CA GLU A 66 -4.81 -12.17 10.90
C GLU A 66 -4.44 -13.65 11.05
N ALA A 67 -5.40 -14.50 11.41
CA ALA A 67 -5.18 -15.94 11.61
C ALA A 67 -4.65 -16.64 10.34
N LEU A 68 -5.17 -16.25 9.17
CA LEU A 68 -4.78 -16.78 7.86
C LEU A 68 -3.54 -16.09 7.29
N LYS A 69 -3.04 -15.06 7.98
CA LYS A 69 -1.88 -14.24 7.61
C LYS A 69 -2.03 -13.57 6.24
N CYS A 70 -3.24 -13.16 5.85
CA CYS A 70 -3.46 -12.46 4.60
C CYS A 70 -2.67 -11.13 4.54
N GLY A 71 -2.43 -10.62 3.33
CA GLY A 71 -1.89 -9.30 3.09
C GLY A 71 -2.94 -8.34 2.54
N ILE A 72 -2.82 -7.06 2.86
CA ILE A 72 -3.72 -5.99 2.42
C ILE A 72 -2.98 -5.04 1.49
N ALA A 73 -3.53 -4.83 0.29
CA ALA A 73 -3.11 -3.77 -0.62
C ALA A 73 -4.02 -2.55 -0.42
N HIS A 74 -3.51 -1.56 0.33
CA HIS A 74 -4.22 -0.31 0.58
C HIS A 74 -4.16 0.60 -0.65
N CYS A 75 -5.31 0.96 -1.20
CA CYS A 75 -5.44 1.74 -2.44
C CYS A 75 -6.10 3.11 -2.18
N PRO A 76 -5.48 3.99 -1.36
CA PRO A 76 -6.13 5.17 -0.80
C PRO A 76 -6.64 6.18 -1.83
N ILE A 77 -6.03 6.22 -3.02
CA ILE A 77 -6.51 7.09 -4.10
C ILE A 77 -7.85 6.55 -4.62
N ALA A 78 -7.88 5.29 -5.04
CA ALA A 78 -9.08 4.66 -5.58
C ALA A 78 -10.24 4.70 -4.60
N ASN A 79 -9.99 4.41 -3.31
CA ASN A 79 -11.04 4.41 -2.28
C ASN A 79 -11.76 5.76 -2.08
N MET A 80 -11.23 6.85 -2.66
CA MET A 80 -11.83 8.19 -2.59
C MET A 80 -12.26 8.73 -3.96
N THR A 81 -11.99 8.00 -5.06
CA THR A 81 -12.28 8.43 -6.43
C THR A 81 -13.28 7.53 -7.14
N VAL A 82 -13.36 6.24 -6.79
CA VAL A 82 -14.42 5.35 -7.28
C VAL A 82 -15.65 5.51 -6.39
N GLY A 83 -16.81 5.76 -6.99
CA GLY A 83 -18.06 6.03 -6.27
C GLY A 83 -18.35 4.98 -5.19
N GLY A 84 -19.03 5.39 -4.11
CA GLY A 84 -19.21 4.56 -2.92
C GLY A 84 -19.06 5.33 -1.60
N GLY A 85 -18.57 6.57 -1.68
CA GLY A 85 -18.41 7.48 -0.55
C GLY A 85 -16.94 7.70 -0.21
N PHE A 86 -16.68 8.20 1.01
CA PHE A 86 -15.33 8.41 1.51
C PHE A 86 -14.88 7.16 2.28
N MET A 87 -14.28 6.20 1.57
CA MET A 87 -13.97 4.88 2.11
C MET A 87 -12.55 4.85 2.66
N VAL A 88 -12.39 4.77 3.98
CA VAL A 88 -11.08 4.85 4.64
C VAL A 88 -10.75 3.53 5.30
N ALA A 89 -9.71 2.85 4.79
CA ALA A 89 -9.23 1.61 5.40
C ALA A 89 -8.54 1.88 6.75
N PRO A 90 -8.84 1.10 7.81
CA PRO A 90 -8.27 1.31 9.15
C PRO A 90 -6.86 0.71 9.26
N ILE A 91 -5.91 1.25 8.48
CA ILE A 91 -4.56 0.68 8.36
C ILE A 91 -3.82 0.61 9.70
N ARG A 92 -3.98 1.62 10.58
CA ARG A 92 -3.40 1.59 11.93
C ARG A 92 -3.86 0.37 12.73
N ASP A 93 -5.14 0.02 12.64
CA ASP A 93 -5.71 -1.17 13.29
C ASP A 93 -5.15 -2.47 12.72
N PHE A 94 -5.05 -2.58 11.40
CA PHE A 94 -4.44 -3.73 10.74
C PHE A 94 -2.98 -3.93 11.17
N LEU A 95 -2.19 -2.85 11.20
CA LEU A 95 -0.79 -2.90 11.63
C LEU A 95 -0.67 -3.31 13.11
N ARG A 96 -1.54 -2.81 13.99
CA ARG A 96 -1.59 -3.17 15.41
C ARG A 96 -1.93 -4.64 15.65
N ARG A 97 -2.74 -5.23 14.77
CA ARG A 97 -3.05 -6.68 14.73
C ARG A 97 -1.96 -7.53 14.08
N GLY A 98 -0.92 -6.92 13.52
CA GLY A 98 0.14 -7.64 12.81
C GLY A 98 -0.26 -8.12 11.40
N ILE A 99 -1.37 -7.62 10.85
CA ILE A 99 -1.76 -7.88 9.47
C ILE A 99 -0.80 -7.12 8.54
N LYS A 100 -0.32 -7.79 7.49
CA LYS A 100 0.64 -7.21 6.54
C LYS A 100 -0.10 -6.20 5.65
N CYS A 101 0.39 -4.98 5.58
CA CYS A 101 -0.16 -3.94 4.70
C CYS A 101 0.91 -3.40 3.76
N GLY A 102 0.52 -3.13 2.52
CA GLY A 102 1.31 -2.45 1.49
C GLY A 102 0.43 -1.45 0.74
N LEU A 103 1.02 -0.68 -0.18
CA LEU A 103 0.29 0.30 -0.99
C LEU A 103 0.04 -0.21 -2.41
N GLY A 104 -1.13 0.11 -2.94
CA GLY A 104 -1.53 -0.11 -4.33
C GLY A 104 -1.99 1.18 -4.99
N THR A 105 -1.70 1.35 -6.28
CA THR A 105 -2.21 2.50 -7.06
C THR A 105 -3.65 2.30 -7.48
N ASP A 106 -4.03 1.04 -7.72
CA ASP A 106 -5.31 0.61 -8.31
C ASP A 106 -5.67 1.41 -9.56
N SER A 107 -4.81 1.35 -10.58
CA SER A 107 -4.91 2.20 -11.78
C SER A 107 -6.25 1.99 -12.51
N GLY A 108 -6.92 3.08 -12.83
CA GLY A 108 -8.29 3.07 -13.37
C GLY A 108 -9.30 3.49 -12.32
N GLY A 109 -9.22 2.91 -11.12
CA GLY A 109 -9.92 3.42 -9.94
C GLY A 109 -9.23 4.66 -9.37
N GLY A 110 -7.92 4.56 -9.17
CA GLY A 110 -7.01 5.65 -8.84
C GLY A 110 -6.44 6.36 -10.07
N TRP A 111 -6.27 7.68 -9.97
CA TRP A 111 -5.79 8.54 -11.06
C TRP A 111 -4.26 8.62 -11.19
N ALA A 112 -3.50 8.13 -10.20
CA ALA A 112 -2.04 8.21 -10.19
C ALA A 112 -1.39 6.84 -10.37
N SER A 113 -0.40 6.75 -11.25
CA SER A 113 0.50 5.58 -11.35
C SER A 113 1.77 5.73 -10.51
N GLN A 114 2.00 6.91 -9.92
CA GLN A 114 3.20 7.19 -9.11
C GLN A 114 2.98 6.84 -7.63
N MET A 115 3.89 6.07 -7.04
CA MET A 115 3.78 5.65 -5.64
C MET A 115 3.83 6.82 -4.65
N LEU A 116 4.53 7.92 -4.99
CA LEU A 116 4.55 9.14 -4.17
C LEU A 116 3.16 9.74 -3.96
N ALA A 117 2.28 9.72 -4.99
CA ALA A 117 0.91 10.17 -4.82
C ALA A 117 0.14 9.24 -3.88
N VAL A 118 0.35 7.93 -3.99
CA VAL A 118 -0.31 6.93 -3.13
C VAL A 118 0.14 7.10 -1.67
N ILE A 119 1.43 7.32 -1.43
CA ILE A 119 1.99 7.60 -0.11
C ILE A 119 1.33 8.84 0.51
N ARG A 120 1.28 9.95 -0.23
CA ARG A 120 0.64 11.19 0.25
C ARG A 120 -0.84 10.98 0.54
N GLN A 121 -1.54 10.22 -0.31
CA GLN A 121 -2.94 9.92 -0.07
C GLN A 121 -3.15 8.99 1.13
N ALA A 122 -2.26 8.03 1.38
CA ALA A 122 -2.28 7.18 2.56
C ALA A 122 -2.13 8.00 3.85
N MET A 123 -1.26 9.02 3.84
CA MET A 123 -1.13 9.96 4.98
C MET A 123 -2.46 10.67 5.24
N ILE A 124 -3.07 11.24 4.20
CA ILE A 124 -4.37 11.93 4.31
C ILE A 124 -5.46 10.99 4.82
N ALA A 125 -5.56 9.78 4.25
CA ALA A 125 -6.51 8.77 4.69
C ALA A 125 -6.33 8.41 6.17
N SER A 126 -5.08 8.28 6.63
CA SER A 126 -4.80 7.99 8.04
C SER A 126 -5.16 9.15 8.99
N ASN A 127 -5.01 10.41 8.55
CA ASN A 127 -5.48 11.57 9.31
C ASN A 127 -7.02 11.56 9.43
N SER A 128 -7.72 11.24 8.34
CA SER A 128 -9.18 11.09 8.37
C SER A 128 -9.60 9.95 9.30
N GLN A 129 -8.89 8.83 9.28
CA GLN A 129 -9.15 7.70 10.18
C GLN A 129 -8.95 8.07 11.65
N GLU A 130 -7.93 8.87 11.98
CA GLU A 130 -7.74 9.36 13.35
C GLU A 130 -8.94 10.18 13.83
N VAL A 131 -9.49 11.05 12.97
CA VAL A 131 -10.70 11.82 13.29
C VAL A 131 -11.91 10.91 13.46
N MET A 132 -12.14 9.99 12.51
CA MET A 132 -13.29 9.07 12.52
C MET A 132 -13.29 8.13 13.72
N SER A 133 -12.10 7.66 14.12
CA SER A 133 -11.89 6.80 15.29
C SER A 133 -11.79 7.57 16.60
N LYS A 134 -11.96 8.90 16.60
CA LYS A 134 -11.82 9.76 17.78
C LYS A 134 -10.46 9.61 18.48
N GLY A 135 -9.41 9.36 17.71
CA GLY A 135 -8.04 9.25 18.18
C GLY A 135 -7.57 7.84 18.57
N GLU A 136 -8.41 6.81 18.46
CA GLU A 136 -8.02 5.41 18.71
C GLU A 136 -7.01 4.90 17.66
N ASP A 137 -7.20 5.29 16.41
CA ASP A 137 -6.29 5.01 15.30
C ASP A 137 -5.47 6.26 14.97
N LYS A 138 -4.32 6.43 15.65
CA LYS A 138 -3.39 7.52 15.33
C LYS A 138 -2.97 7.49 13.86
N ALA A 139 -2.89 8.68 13.25
CA ALA A 139 -2.41 8.85 11.89
C ALA A 139 -1.03 8.19 11.69
N LEU A 140 -0.75 7.78 10.47
CA LEU A 140 0.52 7.16 10.10
C LEU A 140 1.59 8.24 9.96
N SER A 141 2.79 7.97 10.46
CA SER A 141 3.95 8.81 10.21
C SER A 141 4.44 8.68 8.76
N LEU A 142 5.31 9.60 8.34
CA LEU A 142 5.93 9.55 7.01
C LEU A 142 6.72 8.26 6.80
N GLU A 143 7.45 7.81 7.82
CA GLU A 143 8.21 6.58 7.84
C GLU A 143 7.31 5.36 7.69
N GLU A 144 6.14 5.37 8.32
CA GLU A 144 5.19 4.27 8.25
C GLU A 144 4.58 4.17 6.85
N VAL A 145 4.14 5.27 6.25
CA VAL A 145 3.59 5.23 4.88
C VAL A 145 4.66 4.88 3.84
N PHE A 146 5.90 5.32 4.03
CA PHE A 146 7.02 4.92 3.16
C PHE A 146 7.39 3.44 3.36
N TYR A 147 7.31 2.95 4.59
CA TYR A 147 7.43 1.51 4.88
C TYR A 147 6.35 0.72 4.14
N LEU A 148 5.09 1.16 4.15
CA LEU A 148 4.01 0.49 3.39
C LEU A 148 4.31 0.44 1.89
N ALA A 149 4.92 1.49 1.33
CA ALA A 149 5.31 1.55 -0.08
C ALA A 149 6.52 0.67 -0.45
N THR A 150 7.27 0.18 0.53
CA THR A 150 8.50 -0.59 0.34
C THR A 150 8.42 -1.94 1.03
N MET A 151 8.92 -2.05 2.27
CA MET A 151 8.93 -3.30 3.05
C MET A 151 7.54 -3.87 3.33
N GLY A 152 6.52 -3.02 3.49
CA GLY A 152 5.13 -3.43 3.66
C GLY A 152 4.60 -4.16 2.43
N GLY A 153 4.78 -3.59 1.24
CA GLY A 153 4.48 -4.25 -0.04
C GLY A 153 5.25 -5.56 -0.22
N ALA A 154 6.55 -5.58 0.08
CA ALA A 154 7.36 -6.80 0.02
C ALA A 154 6.80 -7.92 0.92
N LYS A 155 6.38 -7.57 2.15
CA LYS A 155 5.74 -8.50 3.09
C LYS A 155 4.39 -9.00 2.59
N VAL A 156 3.54 -8.12 2.04
CA VAL A 156 2.25 -8.52 1.44
C VAL A 156 2.46 -9.55 0.33
N LEU A 157 3.52 -9.38 -0.48
CA LEU A 157 3.87 -10.28 -1.57
C LEU A 157 4.64 -11.55 -1.14
N CYS A 158 4.97 -11.69 0.16
CA CYS A 158 5.86 -12.75 0.68
C CYS A 158 7.24 -12.75 0.00
N LEU A 159 7.82 -11.55 -0.17
CA LEU A 159 9.11 -11.29 -0.81
C LEU A 159 10.05 -10.47 0.09
N GLU A 160 9.77 -10.36 1.39
CA GLU A 160 10.55 -9.57 2.35
C GLU A 160 12.01 -10.05 2.52
N ASP A 161 12.28 -11.32 2.22
CA ASP A 161 13.63 -11.90 2.21
C ASP A 161 14.38 -11.68 0.88
N LYS A 162 13.77 -10.95 -0.07
CA LYS A 162 14.34 -10.68 -1.40
C LYS A 162 14.40 -9.20 -1.73
N ILE A 163 13.39 -8.41 -1.37
CA ILE A 163 13.27 -7.00 -1.77
C ILE A 163 12.76 -6.10 -0.63
N GLY A 164 12.72 -4.80 -0.88
CA GLY A 164 12.12 -3.79 0.00
C GLY A 164 13.12 -3.06 0.91
N ASN A 165 14.36 -3.53 1.00
CA ASN A 165 15.45 -2.87 1.72
C ASN A 165 16.84 -3.21 1.11
N PHE A 166 17.89 -2.59 1.62
CA PHE A 166 19.28 -2.79 1.18
C PHE A 166 20.09 -3.77 2.04
N LYS A 167 19.44 -4.75 2.68
CA LYS A 167 20.13 -5.79 3.46
C LYS A 167 20.98 -6.67 2.53
N VAL A 168 22.18 -7.04 2.98
CA VAL A 168 23.04 -7.99 2.26
C VAL A 168 22.28 -9.31 2.01
N GLY A 169 22.27 -9.76 0.75
CA GLY A 169 21.55 -10.95 0.29
C GLY A 169 20.26 -10.64 -0.48
N ASN A 170 19.68 -9.44 -0.30
CA ASN A 170 18.51 -9.00 -1.05
C ASN A 170 18.90 -8.57 -2.49
N GLU A 171 17.93 -8.61 -3.39
CA GLU A 171 18.04 -8.10 -4.76
C GLU A 171 18.14 -6.57 -4.74
N PHE A 172 18.95 -6.00 -5.65
CA PHE A 172 19.11 -4.55 -5.76
C PHE A 172 18.01 -3.96 -6.65
N ASP A 173 16.84 -3.76 -6.05
CA ASP A 173 15.71 -2.99 -6.60
C ASP A 173 15.72 -1.61 -5.95
N ALA A 174 16.05 -0.58 -6.73
CA ALA A 174 16.34 0.74 -6.19
C ALA A 174 15.93 1.86 -7.15
N ILE A 175 15.63 3.02 -6.58
CA ILE A 175 15.50 4.27 -7.32
C ILE A 175 16.61 5.22 -6.88
N TRP A 176 17.25 5.87 -7.85
CA TRP A 176 18.14 6.99 -7.58
C TRP A 176 17.34 8.28 -7.65
N VAL A 177 17.11 8.88 -6.48
CA VAL A 177 16.43 10.17 -6.35
C VAL A 177 17.45 11.32 -6.44
N VAL A 178 17.16 12.31 -7.27
CA VAL A 178 17.97 13.53 -7.41
C VAL A 178 17.21 14.73 -6.87
N THR A 179 17.94 15.51 -6.08
CA THR A 179 17.48 16.76 -5.46
C THR A 179 18.23 17.92 -6.09
N THR A 180 17.55 19.01 -6.44
CA THR A 180 18.18 20.18 -7.06
C THR A 180 18.13 21.39 -6.14
N THR A 181 19.05 22.34 -6.36
CA THR A 181 18.91 23.71 -5.86
C THR A 181 18.11 24.54 -6.88
N GLY A 182 17.43 25.60 -6.41
CA GLY A 182 16.57 26.43 -7.26
C GLY A 182 15.37 25.69 -7.89
N LEU A 183 14.66 26.34 -8.82
CA LEU A 183 13.41 25.85 -9.43
C LEU A 183 13.64 24.85 -10.59
N GLN A 184 14.68 24.01 -10.49
CA GLN A 184 15.05 23.04 -11.54
C GLN A 184 14.32 21.69 -11.44
N SER A 185 13.45 21.54 -10.44
CA SER A 185 12.77 20.31 -10.07
C SER A 185 11.34 20.61 -9.59
N ALA A 186 10.47 19.60 -9.59
CA ALA A 186 9.15 19.65 -8.96
C ALA A 186 9.24 19.76 -7.44
N MET A 187 10.20 19.02 -6.86
CA MET A 187 10.49 19.02 -5.43
C MET A 187 10.93 20.39 -4.93
N THR A 188 10.53 20.73 -3.70
CA THR A 188 11.05 21.87 -2.95
C THR A 188 12.59 21.89 -2.99
N PRO A 189 13.22 23.03 -3.34
CA PRO A 189 14.66 23.09 -3.50
C PRO A 189 15.43 22.63 -2.26
N ARG A 190 16.56 21.97 -2.49
CA ARG A 190 17.53 21.65 -1.44
C ARG A 190 18.17 22.92 -0.90
N GLU A 191 18.31 22.99 0.42
CA GLU A 191 19.06 24.04 1.13
C GLU A 191 20.51 23.61 1.43
N GLU A 192 21.42 24.56 1.69
CA GLU A 192 22.86 24.28 1.87
C GLU A 192 23.14 23.31 3.03
N GLU A 193 22.41 23.44 4.14
CA GLU A 193 22.59 22.63 5.35
C GLU A 193 21.39 21.69 5.60
N GLU A 194 20.93 20.99 4.57
CA GLU A 194 19.76 20.13 4.69
C GLU A 194 20.09 18.71 5.16
N SER A 195 19.38 18.25 6.19
CA SER A 195 19.49 16.87 6.68
C SER A 195 18.90 15.86 5.68
N LEU A 196 19.38 14.61 5.72
CA LEU A 196 18.79 13.53 4.91
C LEU A 196 17.30 13.35 5.19
N ARG A 197 16.87 13.53 6.45
CA ARG A 197 15.46 13.49 6.82
C ARG A 197 14.67 14.60 6.15
N GLY A 198 15.18 15.83 6.14
CA GLY A 198 14.55 16.96 5.45
C GLY A 198 14.44 16.75 3.94
N LEU A 199 15.50 16.24 3.31
CA LEU A 199 15.48 15.87 1.88
C LEU A 199 14.44 14.78 1.60
N PHE A 200 14.36 13.78 2.46
CA PHE A 200 13.37 12.71 2.36
C PHE A 200 11.94 13.24 2.49
N GLU A 201 11.68 14.10 3.47
CA GLU A 201 10.39 14.77 3.64
C GLU A 201 10.01 15.60 2.41
N LYS A 202 10.92 16.46 1.94
CA LYS A 202 10.71 17.25 0.72
C LYS A 202 10.41 16.35 -0.49
N TYR A 203 11.17 15.27 -0.67
CA TYR A 203 10.96 14.35 -1.79
C TYR A 203 9.60 13.67 -1.73
N VAL A 204 9.22 13.11 -0.57
CA VAL A 204 7.93 12.43 -0.45
C VAL A 204 6.76 13.41 -0.60
N MET A 205 6.88 14.62 -0.05
CA MET A 205 5.79 15.59 -0.05
C MET A 205 5.63 16.36 -1.35
N THR A 206 6.74 16.67 -2.05
CA THR A 206 6.73 17.60 -3.21
C THR A 206 7.40 17.05 -4.46
N GLY A 207 8.15 15.96 -4.35
CA GLY A 207 8.75 15.30 -5.49
C GLY A 207 7.75 14.51 -6.34
N ASP A 208 8.19 14.18 -7.54
CA ASP A 208 7.50 13.32 -8.49
C ASP A 208 8.48 12.48 -9.33
N ASP A 209 8.02 11.91 -10.43
CA ASP A 209 8.81 11.09 -11.35
C ASP A 209 10.03 11.81 -11.92
N ARG A 210 10.00 13.15 -12.03
CA ARG A 210 11.13 13.96 -12.55
C ARG A 210 12.33 13.94 -11.62
N ASN A 211 12.15 13.57 -10.35
CA ASN A 211 13.20 13.37 -9.37
C ASN A 211 13.83 11.98 -9.43
N VAL A 212 13.23 11.01 -10.13
CA VAL A 212 13.77 9.66 -10.28
C VAL A 212 14.72 9.63 -11.47
N ALA A 213 16.02 9.75 -11.19
CA ALA A 213 17.05 9.81 -12.22
C ALA A 213 17.32 8.45 -12.88
N GLN A 214 17.35 7.39 -12.07
CA GLN A 214 17.63 6.03 -12.51
C GLN A 214 16.79 5.03 -11.72
N VAL A 215 16.40 3.94 -12.37
CA VAL A 215 15.71 2.80 -11.75
C VAL A 215 16.53 1.54 -11.98
N PHE A 216 16.77 0.80 -10.91
CA PHE A 216 17.46 -0.47 -10.91
C PHE A 216 16.50 -1.59 -10.53
N VAL A 217 16.56 -2.69 -11.27
CA VAL A 217 15.85 -3.94 -10.98
C VAL A 217 16.87 -5.08 -11.03
N ARG A 218 17.03 -5.79 -9.91
CA ARG A 218 17.99 -6.89 -9.71
C ARG A 218 19.41 -6.48 -10.12
N GLY A 219 19.80 -5.26 -9.75
CA GLY A 219 21.13 -4.71 -10.06
C GLY A 219 21.29 -4.14 -11.47
N ARG A 220 20.27 -4.22 -12.34
CA ARG A 220 20.33 -3.71 -13.72
C ARG A 220 19.59 -2.39 -13.83
N ARG A 221 20.22 -1.38 -14.42
CA ARG A 221 19.53 -0.13 -14.77
C ARG A 221 18.50 -0.42 -15.87
N VAL A 222 17.22 -0.15 -15.60
CA VAL A 222 16.09 -0.42 -16.51
C VAL A 222 15.40 0.83 -17.02
N ALA A 223 15.56 1.97 -16.34
CA ALA A 223 15.02 3.26 -16.76
C ALA A 223 15.90 4.41 -16.23
N GLY A 224 15.68 5.61 -16.81
CA GLY A 224 16.39 6.82 -16.47
C GLY A 224 17.52 7.15 -17.43
N ASN A 225 17.46 8.34 -18.05
CA ASN A 225 18.43 8.81 -19.05
C ASN A 225 19.22 10.04 -18.58
N ARG A 226 18.99 10.50 -17.34
CA ARG A 226 19.70 11.67 -16.81
C ARG A 226 20.94 11.19 -16.08
N GLU A 227 22.08 11.47 -16.68
CA GLU A 227 23.34 11.55 -15.94
C GLU A 227 23.33 12.93 -15.28
N TYR A 228 23.29 12.95 -13.96
CA TYR A 228 23.51 14.16 -13.19
C TYR A 228 24.99 14.15 -12.82
N ASP A 229 25.72 15.17 -13.27
CA ASP A 229 27.13 15.40 -12.92
C ASP A 229 27.31 15.66 -11.42
#